data_AF-D3HTK2-F1
#
_entry.id   AF-D3HTK2-F1
#
_cell.length_a   1.000
_cell.length_b   1.000
_cell.length_c   1.000
_cell.angle_alpha   90.00
_cell.angle_beta   90.00
_cell.angle_gamma   90.00
#
_symmetry.space_group_name_H-M   'P 1'
#
loop_
_entity.id
_entity.type
_entity.pdbx_description
1 polymer ?
#
loop_
_entity_poly.entity_id
_entity_poly.type
_entity_poly.pdbx_seq_one_letter_code
_entity_poly.pdbx_strand_id
1 'polypeptide(L)'
;MAKIFWGISFLSTLGAILYYNLFTPNSAPQQAALAAMTLVIAILPYCLARAVAEAEKIAEVKEKTELHKEINSTFLDYFILNRISLLFTLTNVEHLSTPTYEQIINRVNYLKKLLDEDLISNDEYEQARNYLLVTLKDNLKQQIER
;
A
#
# COMPACT_ATOMS: atom_id res chain seq x y z
N MET A 1 15.81 15.01 12.39
CA MET A 1 16.03 16.32 13.05
C MET A 1 16.01 16.22 14.58
N ALA A 2 15.38 15.19 15.17
CA ALA A 2 15.33 14.99 16.62
C ALA A 2 16.69 15.09 17.34
N LYS A 3 17.80 14.59 16.76
CA LYS A 3 19.14 14.62 17.40
C LYS A 3 19.62 16.04 17.76
N ILE A 4 19.30 17.04 16.94
CA ILE A 4 19.68 18.43 17.17
C ILE A 4 18.85 19.01 18.32
N PHE A 5 17.54 18.73 18.36
CA PHE A 5 16.66 19.16 19.45
C PHE A 5 17.02 18.53 20.79
N TRP A 6 17.44 17.26 20.80
CA TRP A 6 17.99 16.62 22.00
C TRP A 6 19.29 17.28 22.47
N GLY A 7 20.17 17.66 21.53
CA GLY A 7 21.38 18.43 21.84
C GLY A 7 21.06 19.79 22.47
N ILE A 8 20.09 20.53 21.91
CA ILE A 8 19.64 21.81 22.47
C ILE A 8 19.01 21.62 23.85
N SER A 9 18.18 20.59 24.04
CA SER A 9 17.57 20.30 25.35
C SER A 9 18.60 20.01 26.43
N PHE A 10 19.64 19.26 26.09
CA PHE A 10 20.75 18.98 27.01
C PHE A 10 21.53 20.26 27.34
N LEU A 11 21.83 21.08 26.33
CA LEU A 11 22.54 22.36 26.50
C LEU A 11 21.73 23.35 27.34
N SER A 12 20.42 23.46 27.12
CA SER A 12 19.53 24.33 27.89
C SER A 12 19.42 23.91 29.36
N THR A 13 19.46 22.61 29.64
CA THR A 13 19.46 22.11 31.02
C THR A 13 20.76 22.49 31.74
N LEU A 14 21.91 22.34 31.08
CA LEU A 14 23.20 22.78 31.61
C LEU A 14 23.26 24.30 31.81
N GLY A 15 22.73 25.07 30.83
CA GLY A 15 22.62 26.52 30.92
C GLY A 15 21.73 26.98 32.07
N ALA A 16 20.61 26.29 32.32
CA ALA A 16 19.71 26.60 33.43
C ALA A 16 20.38 26.36 34.80
N ILE A 17 21.17 25.29 34.93
CA ILE A 17 21.95 25.02 36.15
C ILE A 17 23.01 26.10 36.37
N LEU A 18 23.74 26.49 35.34
CA LEU A 18 24.74 27.56 35.44
C LEU A 18 24.09 28.91 35.77
N TYR A 19 22.95 29.23 35.14
CA TYR A 19 22.20 30.46 35.39
C TYR A 19 21.69 30.55 36.84
N TYR A 20 21.20 29.44 37.40
CA TYR A 20 20.76 29.40 38.80
C TYR A 20 21.90 29.66 39.80
N ASN A 21 23.10 29.13 39.53
CA ASN A 21 24.26 29.29 40.43
C ASN A 21 24.92 30.68 40.36
N LEU A 22 24.75 31.41 39.25
CA LEU A 22 25.36 32.73 39.05
C LEU A 22 24.50 33.90 39.55
N PHE A 23 23.21 33.67 39.81
CA PHE A 23 22.30 34.70 40.31
C PHE A 23 21.97 34.47 41.78
N THR A 24 22.37 35.41 42.65
CA THR A 24 22.00 35.45 44.06
C THR A 24 20.80 36.40 44.25
N PRO A 25 19.56 35.88 44.32
CA PRO A 25 18.37 36.70 44.56
C PRO A 25 18.36 37.34 45.95
N ASN A 26 17.95 38.61 46.03
CA ASN A 26 17.97 39.41 47.25
C ASN A 26 16.67 39.31 48.08
N SER A 27 15.68 38.53 47.63
CA SER A 27 14.41 38.35 48.33
C SER A 27 13.75 36.99 48.01
N ALA A 28 12.94 36.49 48.94
CA ALA A 28 12.18 35.25 48.78
C ALA A 28 11.30 35.20 47.50
N PRO A 29 10.53 36.24 47.13
CA PRO A 29 9.78 36.22 45.88
C PRO A 29 10.67 36.15 44.62
N GLN A 30 11.89 36.72 44.65
CA GLN A 30 12.84 36.61 43.54
C GLN A 30 13.42 35.18 43.42
N GLN A 31 13.65 34.48 44.52
CA GLN A 31 14.06 33.07 44.51
C GLN A 31 13.02 32.18 43.83
N ALA A 32 11.74 32.34 44.19
CA ALA A 32 10.65 31.58 43.61
C ALA A 32 10.50 31.83 42.10
N ALA A 33 10.61 33.09 41.68
CA ALA A 33 10.55 33.47 40.27
C ALA A 33 11.72 32.89 39.45
N LEU A 34 12.94 32.94 39.99
CA LEU A 34 14.15 32.40 39.35
C LEU A 34 14.06 30.88 39.17
N ALA A 35 13.59 30.17 40.20
CA ALA A 35 13.38 28.72 40.16
C ALA A 35 12.31 28.32 39.14
N ALA A 36 11.21 29.06 39.06
CA ALA A 36 10.16 28.81 38.07
C ALA A 36 10.66 29.02 36.63
N MET A 37 11.41 30.09 36.38
CA MET A 37 11.98 30.36 35.05
C MET A 37 13.01 29.30 34.63
N THR A 38 13.85 28.83 35.55
CA THR A 38 14.83 27.77 35.25
C THR A 38 14.17 26.43 34.93
N LEU A 39 13.07 26.09 35.60
CA LEU A 39 12.28 24.90 35.24
C LEU A 39 11.68 25.02 33.83
N VAL A 40 11.14 26.18 33.47
CA VAL A 40 10.58 26.40 32.12
C VAL A 40 11.68 26.27 31.05
N ILE A 41 12.85 26.86 31.28
CA ILE A 41 13.99 26.78 30.35
C ILE A 41 14.50 25.34 30.20
N ALA A 42 14.45 24.53 31.27
CA ALA A 42 14.86 23.13 31.22
C ALA A 42 13.82 22.22 30.54
N ILE A 43 12.53 22.43 30.82
CA ILE A 43 11.45 21.52 30.42
C ILE A 43 10.98 21.77 28.98
N LEU A 44 10.89 23.04 28.56
CA LEU A 44 10.29 23.39 27.26
C LEU A 44 11.06 22.82 26.06
N PRO A 45 12.41 22.85 26.02
CA PRO A 45 13.19 22.19 24.97
C PRO A 45 13.01 20.67 24.93
N TYR A 46 12.85 20.03 26.09
CA TYR A 46 12.65 18.59 26.18
C TYR A 46 11.30 18.17 25.58
N CYS A 47 10.23 18.90 25.92
CA CYS A 47 8.91 18.68 25.38
C CYS A 47 8.87 18.84 23.85
N LEU A 48 9.56 19.86 23.32
CA LEU A 48 9.70 20.06 21.87
C LEU A 48 10.48 18.92 21.20
N ALA A 49 11.61 18.50 21.79
CA ALA A 49 12.40 17.39 21.26
C ALA A 49 11.60 16.09 21.20
N ARG A 50 10.78 15.84 22.23
CA ARG A 50 9.90 14.67 22.30
C ARG A 50 8.79 14.72 21.24
N ALA A 51 8.11 15.85 21.10
CA ALA A 51 7.04 16.03 20.12
C ALA A 51 7.55 15.83 18.68
N VAL A 52 8.73 16.38 18.36
CA VAL A 52 9.36 16.20 17.03
C VAL A 52 9.75 14.74 16.79
N ALA A 53 10.31 14.06 17.79
CA ALA A 53 10.70 12.66 17.66
C ALA A 53 9.49 11.73 17.46
N GLU A 54 8.34 12.04 18.07
CA GLU A 54 7.10 11.28 17.85
C GLU A 54 6.47 11.60 16.49
N ALA A 55 6.52 12.85 16.03
CA ALA A 55 6.06 13.23 14.69
C ALA A 55 6.86 12.54 13.57
N GLU A 56 8.19 12.43 13.71
CA GLU A 56 9.05 11.71 12.75
C GLU A 56 8.66 10.22 12.64
N LYS A 57 8.37 9.56 13.77
CA LYS A 57 7.91 8.15 13.78
C LYS A 57 6.56 7.97 13.11
N ILE A 58 5.62 8.89 13.36
CA ILE A 58 4.29 8.84 12.75
C ILE A 58 4.38 9.01 11.24
N ALA A 59 5.26 9.90 10.76
CA ALA A 59 5.50 10.11 9.33
C ALA A 59 6.07 8.84 8.65
N GLU A 60 7.05 8.19 9.26
CA GLU A 60 7.66 6.96 8.74
C GLU A 60 6.65 5.80 8.65
N VAL A 61 5.82 5.62 9.69
CA VAL A 61 4.76 4.59 9.68
C VAL A 61 3.71 4.88 8.60
N LYS A 62 3.35 6.16 8.43
CA LYS A 62 2.40 6.58 7.39
C LYS A 62 2.94 6.28 5.99
N GLU A 63 4.18 6.64 5.71
CA GLU A 63 4.84 6.40 4.43
C GLU A 63 4.90 4.89 4.11
N LYS A 64 5.33 4.07 5.07
CA LYS A 64 5.38 2.61 4.89
C LYS A 64 4.00 2.00 4.65
N THR A 65 2.96 2.53 5.28
CA THR A 65 1.58 2.05 5.12
C THR A 65 1.03 2.41 3.75
N GLU A 66 1.27 3.65 3.28
CA GLU A 66 0.86 4.09 1.95
C GLU A 66 1.59 3.29 0.85
N LEU A 67 2.90 3.09 0.97
CA LEU A 67 3.67 2.25 0.05
C LEU A 67 3.14 0.81 0.00
N HIS A 68 2.78 0.23 1.15
CA HIS A 68 2.21 -1.12 1.20
C HIS A 68 0.84 -1.20 0.51
N LYS A 69 -0.02 -0.18 0.67
CA LYS A 69 -1.28 -0.09 -0.07
C LYS A 69 -1.05 0.00 -1.57
N GLU A 70 -0.10 0.84 -2.00
CA GLU A 70 0.25 1.02 -3.41
C GLU A 70 0.72 -0.29 -4.04
N ILE A 71 1.67 -0.98 -3.40
CA ILE A 71 2.16 -2.30 -3.86
C ILE A 71 1.01 -3.32 -3.96
N ASN A 72 0.14 -3.40 -2.95
CA ASN A 72 -1.00 -4.31 -2.99
C ASN A 72 -1.98 -3.97 -4.11
N SER A 73 -2.24 -2.69 -4.37
CA SER A 73 -3.09 -2.28 -5.50
C SER A 73 -2.46 -2.63 -6.84
N THR A 74 -1.16 -2.37 -7.04
CA THR A 74 -0.47 -2.72 -8.30
C THR A 74 -0.45 -4.23 -8.53
N PHE A 75 -0.26 -5.03 -7.48
CA PHE A 75 -0.29 -6.48 -7.59
C PHE A 75 -1.69 -7.00 -7.96
N LEU A 76 -2.74 -6.40 -7.36
CA LEU A 76 -4.13 -6.72 -7.69
C LEU A 76 -4.45 -6.36 -9.15
N ASP A 77 -4.03 -5.19 -9.61
CA ASP A 77 -4.22 -4.75 -11.00
C ASP A 77 -3.50 -5.68 -11.99
N TYR A 78 -2.27 -6.08 -11.68
CA TYR A 78 -1.52 -7.04 -12.49
C TYR A 78 -2.21 -8.40 -12.55
N PHE A 79 -2.73 -8.89 -11.42
CA PHE A 79 -3.47 -10.15 -11.35
C PHE A 79 -4.74 -10.09 -12.20
N ILE A 80 -5.52 -9.00 -12.09
CA ILE A 80 -6.73 -8.77 -12.89
C ILE A 80 -6.40 -8.70 -14.38
N LEU A 81 -5.38 -7.93 -14.77
CA LEU A 81 -4.94 -7.83 -16.18
C LEU A 81 -4.51 -9.18 -16.74
N ASN A 82 -3.76 -9.97 -15.97
CA ASN A 82 -3.32 -11.30 -16.40
C ASN A 82 -4.51 -12.26 -16.57
N ARG A 83 -5.48 -12.25 -15.64
CA ARG A 83 -6.71 -13.04 -15.73
C ARG A 83 -7.55 -12.66 -16.96
N ILE A 84 -7.73 -11.36 -17.22
CA ILE A 84 -8.44 -10.87 -18.41
C ILE A 84 -7.70 -11.30 -19.69
N SER A 85 -6.37 -11.18 -19.71
CA SER A 85 -5.55 -11.57 -20.87
C SER A 85 -5.67 -13.06 -21.17
N LEU A 86 -5.60 -13.91 -20.14
CA LEU A 86 -5.79 -15.36 -20.27
C LEU A 86 -7.17 -15.73 -20.83
N LEU A 87 -8.23 -15.14 -20.25
CA LEU A 87 -9.59 -15.36 -20.74
C LEU A 87 -9.72 -14.93 -22.20
N PHE A 88 -9.22 -13.74 -22.56
CA PHE A 88 -9.23 -13.24 -23.93
C PHE A 88 -8.48 -14.17 -24.88
N THR A 89 -7.28 -14.64 -24.54
CA THR A 89 -6.52 -15.57 -25.40
C THR A 89 -7.26 -16.89 -25.62
N LEU A 90 -7.92 -17.41 -24.58
CA LEU A 90 -8.67 -18.67 -24.67
C LEU A 90 -9.97 -18.52 -25.44
N THR A 91 -10.66 -17.39 -25.34
CA THR A 91 -11.93 -17.15 -26.04
C THR A 91 -11.74 -16.57 -27.43
N ASN A 92 -10.60 -15.97 -27.75
CA ASN A 92 -10.38 -15.36 -29.06
C ASN A 92 -10.12 -16.43 -30.14
N VAL A 93 -11.17 -16.70 -30.92
CA VAL A 93 -11.19 -17.63 -32.05
C VAL A 93 -11.13 -16.94 -33.41
N GLU A 94 -11.08 -15.60 -33.46
CA GLU A 94 -11.10 -14.83 -34.72
C GLU A 94 -9.88 -15.09 -35.60
N HIS A 95 -8.75 -15.47 -35.00
CA HIS A 95 -7.53 -15.83 -35.72
C HIS A 95 -7.61 -17.21 -36.41
N LEU A 96 -8.61 -18.03 -36.06
CA LEU A 96 -8.83 -19.34 -36.64
C LEU A 96 -9.84 -19.19 -37.77
N SER A 97 -9.35 -19.17 -39.01
CA SER A 97 -10.17 -19.06 -40.22
C SER A 97 -11.29 -20.11 -40.29
N THR A 98 -11.12 -21.26 -39.66
CA THR A 98 -12.17 -22.23 -39.29
C THR A 98 -11.78 -22.95 -37.98
N PRO A 99 -12.36 -22.61 -36.82
CA PRO A 99 -12.08 -23.32 -35.58
C PRO A 99 -12.63 -24.75 -35.67
N THR A 100 -11.79 -25.76 -35.47
CA THR A 100 -12.24 -27.15 -35.43
C THR A 100 -12.85 -27.50 -34.07
N TYR A 101 -13.70 -28.53 -34.04
CA TYR A 101 -14.25 -29.08 -32.80
C TYR A 101 -13.15 -29.37 -31.76
N GLU A 102 -12.05 -29.99 -32.19
CA GLU A 102 -10.93 -30.35 -31.32
C GLU A 102 -10.24 -29.12 -30.72
N GLN A 103 -10.04 -28.05 -31.49
CA GLN A 103 -9.46 -26.80 -31.01
C GLN A 103 -10.33 -26.12 -29.95
N ILE A 104 -11.65 -26.09 -30.17
CA ILE A 104 -12.61 -25.52 -29.23
C ILE A 104 -12.68 -26.34 -27.94
N ILE A 105 -12.76 -27.66 -28.03
CA ILE A 105 -12.81 -28.54 -26.86
C ILE A 105 -11.51 -28.45 -26.04
N ASN A 106 -10.35 -28.38 -26.69
CA ASN A 106 -9.09 -28.16 -25.98
C ASN A 106 -9.10 -26.85 -25.19
N ARG A 107 -9.61 -25.76 -25.77
CA ARG A 107 -9.77 -24.48 -25.05
C ARG A 107 -10.75 -24.59 -23.87
N VAL A 108 -11.86 -25.29 -24.02
CA VAL A 108 -12.82 -25.55 -22.92
C VAL A 108 -12.19 -26.40 -21.81
N ASN A 109 -11.36 -27.39 -22.15
CA ASN A 109 -10.62 -28.19 -21.18
C ASN A 109 -9.58 -27.34 -20.43
N TYR A 110 -8.90 -26.42 -21.12
CA TYR A 110 -8.01 -25.44 -20.48
C TYR A 110 -8.78 -24.51 -19.54
N LEU A 111 -9.94 -23.98 -19.94
CA LEU A 111 -10.79 -23.18 -19.07
C LEU A 111 -11.23 -23.96 -17.82
N LYS A 112 -11.54 -25.25 -17.97
CA LYS A 112 -11.88 -26.11 -16.83
C LYS A 112 -10.70 -26.28 -15.87
N LYS A 113 -9.48 -26.45 -16.39
CA LYS A 113 -8.28 -26.50 -15.57
C LYS A 113 -8.06 -25.19 -14.80
N LEU A 114 -8.32 -24.03 -15.43
CA LEU A 114 -8.25 -22.73 -14.74
C LEU A 114 -9.31 -22.59 -13.63
N LEU A 115 -10.49 -23.15 -13.83
CA LEU A 115 -11.54 -23.21 -12.79
C LEU A 115 -11.10 -24.12 -11.63
N ASP A 116 -10.56 -25.30 -11.93
CA ASP A 116 -10.07 -26.25 -10.92
C ASP A 116 -8.90 -25.67 -10.10
N GLU A 117 -8.10 -24.77 -10.69
CA GLU A 117 -7.01 -24.04 -10.04
C GLU A 117 -7.45 -22.71 -9.36
N ASP A 118 -8.75 -22.42 -9.31
CA ASP A 118 -9.34 -21.20 -8.72
C ASP A 118 -8.81 -19.89 -9.34
N LEU A 119 -8.37 -19.94 -10.60
CA LEU A 119 -7.86 -18.78 -11.35
C LEU A 119 -8.96 -17.97 -12.03
N ILE A 120 -10.13 -18.58 -12.24
CA ILE A 120 -11.33 -17.96 -12.81
C ILE A 120 -12.57 -18.38 -12.01
N SER A 121 -13.62 -17.56 -12.03
CA SER A 121 -14.86 -17.91 -11.32
C SER A 121 -15.71 -18.89 -12.15
N ASN A 122 -16.64 -19.58 -11.47
CA ASN A 122 -17.59 -20.46 -12.16
C ASN A 122 -18.43 -19.71 -13.21
N ASP A 123 -18.81 -18.47 -12.93
CA ASP A 123 -19.59 -17.64 -13.87
C ASP A 123 -18.78 -17.29 -15.12
N GLU A 124 -17.49 -16.94 -14.96
CA GLU A 124 -16.58 -16.68 -16.07
C GLU A 124 -16.34 -17.93 -16.91
N TYR A 125 -16.17 -19.08 -16.24
CA TYR A 125 -16.04 -20.38 -16.91
C TYR A 125 -17.26 -20.67 -17.78
N GLU A 126 -18.47 -20.58 -17.22
CA GLU A 126 -19.70 -20.87 -17.96
C GLU A 126 -19.93 -19.86 -19.10
N GLN A 127 -19.61 -18.59 -18.88
CA GLN A 127 -19.71 -17.57 -19.93
C GLN A 127 -18.74 -17.84 -21.09
N ALA A 128 -17.46 -18.08 -20.78
CA ALA A 128 -16.43 -18.36 -21.78
C ALA A 128 -16.70 -19.67 -22.54
N ARG A 129 -17.13 -20.72 -21.83
CA ARG A 129 -17.54 -21.99 -22.40
C ARG A 129 -18.72 -21.83 -23.36
N ASN A 130 -19.78 -21.13 -22.94
CA ASN A 130 -20.95 -20.90 -23.77
C ASN A 130 -20.60 -20.11 -25.03
N TYR A 131 -19.78 -19.06 -24.91
CA TYR A 131 -19.28 -18.31 -26.06
C TYR A 131 -18.58 -19.21 -27.08
N LEU A 132 -17.60 -20.01 -26.63
CA LEU A 132 -16.85 -20.93 -27.50
C LEU A 132 -17.76 -21.95 -28.21
N LEU A 133 -18.73 -22.52 -27.50
CA LEU A 133 -19.66 -23.51 -28.06
C LEU A 133 -20.62 -22.89 -29.08
N VAL A 134 -21.09 -21.66 -28.84
CA VAL A 134 -21.93 -20.91 -29.80
C VAL A 134 -21.12 -20.59 -31.05
N THR A 135 -19.88 -20.09 -30.91
CA THR A 135 -19.02 -19.80 -32.07
C THR A 135 -18.75 -21.05 -32.91
N LEU A 136 -18.52 -22.20 -32.26
CA LEU A 136 -18.36 -23.47 -32.97
C LEU A 136 -19.64 -23.86 -33.73
N LYS A 137 -20.80 -23.75 -33.09
CA LYS A 137 -22.09 -24.05 -33.71
C LYS A 137 -22.33 -23.17 -34.94
N ASP A 138 -22.05 -21.88 -34.84
CA ASP A 138 -22.24 -20.94 -35.94
C ASP A 138 -21.27 -21.23 -37.10
N ASN A 139 -20.02 -21.59 -36.81
CA ASN A 139 -19.05 -21.98 -37.84
C ASN A 139 -19.49 -23.25 -38.57
N LEU A 140 -19.91 -24.29 -37.83
CA LEU A 140 -20.41 -25.54 -38.42
C LEU A 140 -21.65 -25.30 -39.28
N LYS A 141 -22.57 -24.44 -38.83
CA LYS A 141 -23.75 -24.06 -39.61
C LYS A 141 -23.37 -23.37 -40.92
N GLN A 142 -22.44 -22.43 -40.89
CA GLN A 142 -21.93 -21.76 -42.10
C GLN A 142 -21.25 -22.73 -43.08
N GLN A 143 -20.59 -23.78 -42.58
CA GLN A 143 -19.99 -24.80 -43.45
C GLN A 143 -21.03 -25.70 -44.13
N ILE A 144 -22.16 -25.96 -43.48
CA ILE A 144 -23.26 -26.77 -44.04
C ILE A 144 -24.08 -25.96 -45.07
N GLU A 145 -24.18 -24.64 -44.88
CA GLU A 145 -24.95 -23.74 -45.77
C GLU A 145 -24.14 -23.25 -47.00
N ARG A 146 -22.85 -23.59 -47.09
CA ARG A 146 -21.99 -23.35 -48.29
C ARG A 146 -21.98 -24.53 -49.22
#